data_AF-A0A0L8VQ32-F1
#
_entry.id   AF-A0A0L8VQ32-F1
#
_cell.length_a   1.000
_cell.length_b   1.000
_cell.length_c   1.000
_cell.angle_alpha   90.00
_cell.angle_beta   90.00
_cell.angle_gamma   90.00
#
_symmetry.space_group_name_H-M   'P 1'
#
loop_
_entity.id
_entity.type
_entity.pdbx_description
1 polymer ?
#
loop_
_entity_poly.entity_id
_entity_poly.type
_entity_poly.pdbx_seq_one_letter_code
_entity_poly.pdbx_strand_id
1 'polypeptide(L)'
;MFLRYSSLTNCITPGILKYQEDYDRAVTLPRDTFIEAAEKFLGVCNADTYVFINQPGLRKLDFLEFETEFVSLQRYIRRSSTAIKFEKVDLLPQDLYYDLAEFVKEYCNVDQVLNLRGNNTEDFQPFIDSEKRVIIIEYPKLPEDTNERKEAFRHYDKYLRTILAQIPSPEQNVIYTSLNPGTTLGHESIIPIQIFPDIFDIKSRVGEVEQNNRVLDVPRLSFNDYTPRFSEPPSEYVSIFDSQLIENNRGLLQLIFTILVGLVVPTFNDLPIPIHDSIKAVVLDKDNCIAFPHDDKIWPDYLQHWETLRSKYSNKALLIVSNTAGSNSDKDYSQAKLLEDKTGIPVLRHSTKKPGCHNEILDYFYRNKTITNPKEVAVVGDRLFTDILMANLMGSYGVWIRDGVKVSANPLSKFEKKLYNFLGF
;
A
#
# COMPACT_ATOMS: atom_id res chain seq x y z
N MET A 1 -28.32 -16.87 -0.91
CA MET A 1 -27.91 -17.92 0.04
C MET A 1 -27.00 -17.30 1.07
N PHE A 2 -27.26 -17.55 2.35
CA PHE A 2 -26.58 -16.85 3.43
C PHE A 2 -26.17 -17.80 4.56
N LEU A 3 -24.92 -17.65 4.99
CA LEU A 3 -24.32 -18.35 6.10
C LEU A 3 -23.84 -17.33 7.12
N ARG A 4 -24.46 -17.33 8.31
CA ARG A 4 -23.98 -16.52 9.41
C ARG A 4 -23.36 -17.37 10.47
N TYR A 5 -22.29 -16.84 11.05
CA TYR A 5 -21.57 -17.60 12.01
C TYR A 5 -20.58 -16.69 12.76
N SER A 6 -20.64 -16.67 14.10
CA SER A 6 -19.64 -15.99 14.93
C SER A 6 -18.41 -16.87 15.09
N SER A 7 -17.25 -16.43 14.59
CA SER A 7 -16.07 -17.27 14.43
C SER A 7 -15.12 -17.33 15.58
N LEU A 8 -15.60 -17.82 16.73
CA LEU A 8 -14.90 -17.71 18.00
C LEU A 8 -14.69 -16.21 18.33
N THR A 9 -14.69 -15.69 19.53
CA THR A 9 -14.76 -16.15 20.90
C THR A 9 -15.61 -15.11 21.63
N ASN A 10 -16.24 -15.57 22.71
CA ASN A 10 -16.62 -14.77 23.87
C ASN A 10 -17.59 -13.61 23.64
N CYS A 11 -18.73 -13.88 23.00
CA CYS A 11 -19.99 -13.28 23.43
C CYS A 11 -21.16 -13.90 22.65
N ILE A 12 -22.10 -14.48 23.37
CA ILE A 12 -23.49 -14.64 22.91
C ILE A 12 -23.97 -13.29 22.34
N THR A 13 -24.65 -13.32 21.19
CA THR A 13 -25.44 -12.19 20.69
C THR A 13 -26.90 -12.43 21.12
N PRO A 14 -27.40 -11.79 22.19
CA PRO A 14 -28.70 -12.14 22.74
C PRO A 14 -29.84 -11.79 21.78
N GLY A 15 -30.86 -12.65 21.75
CA GLY A 15 -32.08 -12.46 20.97
C GLY A 15 -31.91 -12.61 19.47
N ILE A 16 -30.82 -13.24 19.00
CA ILE A 16 -30.60 -13.49 17.58
C ILE A 16 -31.14 -14.83 17.11
N LEU A 17 -31.15 -15.85 17.98
CA LEU A 17 -31.71 -17.16 17.65
C LEU A 17 -33.19 -17.07 17.30
N LYS A 18 -33.90 -16.06 17.81
CA LYS A 18 -35.28 -15.76 17.43
C LYS A 18 -35.46 -15.61 15.91
N TYR A 19 -34.51 -14.98 15.20
CA TYR A 19 -34.61 -14.85 13.74
C TYR A 19 -34.45 -16.21 13.03
N GLN A 20 -33.76 -17.17 13.64
CA GLN A 20 -33.65 -18.54 13.13
C GLN A 20 -34.91 -19.37 13.43
N GLU A 21 -35.53 -19.15 14.60
CA GLU A 21 -36.78 -19.80 15.02
C GLU A 21 -37.98 -19.32 14.20
N ASP A 22 -38.05 -18.00 13.95
CA ASP A 22 -39.12 -17.36 13.18
C ASP A 22 -38.96 -17.56 11.66
N TYR A 23 -37.83 -18.09 11.20
CA TYR A 23 -37.54 -18.26 9.78
C TYR A 23 -38.21 -19.52 9.19
N ASP A 24 -39.21 -19.28 8.34
CA ASP A 24 -39.83 -20.33 7.53
C ASP A 24 -38.96 -20.67 6.32
N ARG A 25 -38.38 -21.88 6.33
CA ARG A 25 -37.52 -22.43 5.28
C ARG A 25 -38.21 -22.56 3.92
N ALA A 26 -39.54 -22.58 3.88
CA ALA A 26 -40.32 -22.63 2.64
C ALA A 26 -40.27 -21.28 1.90
N VAL A 27 -40.17 -20.18 2.66
CA VAL A 27 -40.31 -18.79 2.18
C VAL A 27 -38.93 -18.15 1.97
N THR A 28 -38.85 -17.17 1.07
CA THR A 28 -37.65 -16.33 0.91
C THR A 28 -37.66 -15.25 1.97
N LEU A 29 -36.58 -15.12 2.74
CA LEU A 29 -36.45 -14.06 3.74
C LEU A 29 -36.36 -12.69 3.06
N PRO A 30 -37.23 -11.72 3.44
CA PRO A 30 -37.15 -10.36 2.92
C PRO A 30 -35.79 -9.72 3.21
N ARG A 31 -35.30 -8.92 2.25
CA ARG A 31 -34.03 -8.19 2.37
C ARG A 31 -33.96 -7.33 3.64
N ASP A 32 -35.04 -6.63 3.97
CA ASP A 32 -35.02 -5.68 5.10
C ASP A 32 -34.93 -6.41 6.44
N THR A 33 -35.64 -7.54 6.58
CA THR A 33 -35.53 -8.43 7.75
C THR A 33 -34.12 -9.01 7.90
N PHE A 34 -33.48 -9.31 6.77
CA PHE A 34 -32.10 -9.76 6.75
C PHE A 34 -31.13 -8.69 7.26
N ILE A 35 -31.25 -7.45 6.76
CA ILE A 35 -30.40 -6.32 7.17
C ILE A 35 -30.60 -6.04 8.67
N GLU A 36 -31.85 -6.01 9.14
CA GLU A 36 -32.16 -5.85 10.58
C GLU A 36 -31.48 -6.92 11.44
N ALA A 37 -31.55 -8.19 11.00
CA ALA A 37 -30.88 -9.28 11.70
C ALA A 37 -29.35 -9.11 11.70
N ALA A 38 -28.76 -8.61 10.60
CA ALA A 38 -27.33 -8.35 10.47
C ALA A 38 -26.88 -7.17 11.35
N GLU A 39 -27.58 -6.05 11.32
CA GLU A 39 -27.29 -4.88 12.17
C GLU A 39 -27.40 -5.24 13.65
N LYS A 40 -28.46 -5.97 14.04
CA LYS A 40 -28.60 -6.45 15.43
C LYS A 40 -27.47 -7.39 15.85
N PHE A 41 -26.90 -8.15 14.92
CA PHE A 41 -25.72 -8.97 15.20
C PHE A 41 -24.54 -8.11 15.61
N LEU A 42 -24.27 -7.11 14.77
CA LEU A 42 -23.06 -6.33 14.78
C LEU A 42 -23.11 -5.30 15.90
N GLY A 43 -24.30 -4.75 16.16
CA GLY A 43 -24.56 -3.72 17.16
C GLY A 43 -24.43 -4.16 18.62
N VAL A 44 -24.18 -5.45 18.89
CA VAL A 44 -23.75 -5.90 20.23
C VAL A 44 -22.30 -5.47 20.51
N CYS A 45 -21.53 -5.14 19.46
CA CYS A 45 -20.17 -4.61 19.53
C CYS A 45 -19.18 -5.49 20.33
N ASN A 46 -19.44 -6.80 20.31
CA ASN A 46 -18.78 -7.84 21.08
C ASN A 46 -17.63 -8.54 20.35
N ALA A 47 -17.23 -8.02 19.20
CA ALA A 47 -16.10 -8.51 18.44
C ALA A 47 -15.07 -7.40 18.28
N ASP A 48 -13.80 -7.80 18.30
CA ASP A 48 -12.70 -6.96 17.89
C ASP A 48 -12.57 -6.96 16.36
N THR A 49 -12.88 -8.07 15.70
CA THR A 49 -12.82 -8.14 14.23
C THR A 49 -14.14 -8.54 13.60
N TYR A 50 -14.62 -7.73 12.66
CA TYR A 50 -15.83 -7.97 11.88
C TYR A 50 -15.42 -8.39 10.47
N VAL A 51 -15.68 -9.64 10.11
CA VAL A 51 -15.28 -10.21 8.82
C VAL A 51 -16.50 -10.39 7.93
N PHE A 52 -16.51 -9.69 6.80
CA PHE A 52 -17.55 -9.77 5.80
C PHE A 52 -17.01 -10.49 4.57
N ILE A 53 -17.70 -11.53 4.12
CA ILE A 53 -17.23 -12.41 3.05
C ILE A 53 -18.27 -12.44 1.95
N ASN A 54 -17.86 -12.09 0.73
CA ASN A 54 -18.65 -12.24 -0.48
C ASN A 54 -18.11 -13.40 -1.31
N GLN A 55 -18.96 -14.38 -1.62
CA GLN A 55 -18.67 -15.46 -2.55
C GLN A 55 -19.60 -15.40 -3.76
N PRO A 56 -19.25 -14.69 -4.84
CA PRO A 56 -20.07 -14.62 -6.03
C PRO A 56 -20.20 -15.99 -6.71
N GLY A 57 -21.40 -16.28 -7.21
CA GLY A 57 -21.74 -17.51 -7.93
C GLY A 57 -22.14 -18.69 -7.04
N LEU A 58 -22.22 -18.51 -5.72
CA LEU A 58 -22.57 -19.58 -4.77
C LEU A 58 -24.01 -20.08 -4.97
N ARG A 59 -24.19 -21.39 -4.91
CA ARG A 59 -25.45 -22.11 -5.11
C ARG A 59 -25.81 -22.94 -3.89
N LYS A 60 -27.08 -23.34 -3.85
CA LYS A 60 -27.59 -24.17 -2.77
C LYS A 60 -26.98 -25.57 -2.77
N LEU A 61 -26.84 -26.19 -3.95
CA LEU A 61 -26.22 -27.50 -4.10
C LEU A 61 -24.76 -27.55 -3.66
N ASP A 62 -24.03 -26.43 -3.68
CA ASP A 62 -22.59 -26.44 -3.36
C ASP A 62 -22.31 -26.98 -1.95
N PHE A 63 -23.22 -26.73 -1.01
CA PHE A 63 -23.10 -27.20 0.38
C PHE A 63 -23.33 -28.69 0.56
N LEU A 64 -23.99 -29.33 -0.41
CA LEU A 64 -24.20 -30.77 -0.46
C LEU A 64 -23.10 -31.45 -1.29
N GLU A 65 -22.78 -30.92 -2.46
CA GLU A 65 -21.81 -31.51 -3.39
C GLU A 65 -20.36 -31.37 -2.93
N PHE A 66 -20.01 -30.23 -2.33
CA PHE A 66 -18.65 -29.90 -1.90
C PHE A 66 -18.52 -29.81 -0.39
N GLU A 67 -19.38 -30.51 0.36
CA GLU A 67 -19.37 -30.51 1.84
C GLU A 67 -17.96 -30.76 2.40
N THR A 68 -17.20 -31.68 1.80
CA THR A 68 -15.83 -32.04 2.23
C THR A 68 -14.79 -30.95 2.02
N GLU A 69 -15.09 -29.91 1.24
CA GLU A 69 -14.14 -28.83 0.93
C GLU A 69 -14.30 -27.63 1.88
N PHE A 70 -15.42 -27.51 2.59
CA PHE A 70 -15.67 -26.47 3.60
C PHE A 70 -15.13 -26.83 4.99
N VAL A 71 -13.96 -27.46 5.06
CA VAL A 71 -13.43 -28.02 6.33
C VAL A 71 -13.20 -26.93 7.36
N SER A 72 -12.57 -25.82 6.96
CA SER A 72 -12.25 -24.72 7.85
C SER A 72 -13.54 -24.04 8.25
N LEU A 73 -14.39 -23.63 7.30
CA LEU A 73 -15.67 -22.98 7.58
C LEU A 73 -16.54 -23.81 8.53
N GLN A 74 -16.68 -25.12 8.32
CA GLN A 74 -17.43 -25.99 9.23
C GLN A 74 -16.81 -26.05 10.64
N ARG A 75 -15.48 -26.22 10.74
CA ARG A 75 -14.77 -26.25 12.02
C ARG A 75 -14.97 -24.95 12.79
N TYR A 76 -14.90 -23.87 12.05
CA TYR A 76 -15.16 -22.53 12.49
C TYR A 76 -16.60 -22.47 13.05
N ILE A 77 -17.64 -22.80 12.27
CA ILE A 77 -19.04 -22.81 12.72
C ILE A 77 -19.23 -23.65 13.96
N ARG A 78 -18.68 -24.87 14.01
CA ARG A 78 -18.79 -25.77 15.16
C ARG A 78 -18.28 -25.16 16.47
N ARG A 79 -17.34 -24.21 16.41
CA ARG A 79 -16.74 -23.56 17.58
C ARG A 79 -17.39 -22.24 17.97
N SER A 80 -18.36 -21.75 17.19
CA SER A 80 -19.10 -20.53 17.50
C SER A 80 -19.97 -20.68 18.74
N SER A 81 -20.05 -19.63 19.56
CA SER A 81 -21.10 -19.52 20.57
C SER A 81 -22.46 -19.22 19.94
N THR A 82 -22.49 -18.43 18.85
CA THR A 82 -23.71 -18.07 18.12
C THR A 82 -23.56 -18.27 16.62
N ALA A 83 -24.48 -18.99 15.97
CA ALA A 83 -24.56 -19.08 14.52
C ALA A 83 -26.00 -19.24 14.05
N ILE A 84 -26.34 -18.60 12.93
CA ILE A 84 -27.66 -18.68 12.29
C ILE A 84 -27.48 -18.77 10.77
N LYS A 85 -28.44 -19.30 10.04
CA LYS A 85 -28.34 -19.45 8.58
C LYS A 85 -29.67 -19.11 7.92
N PHE A 86 -29.59 -18.59 6.70
CA PHE A 86 -30.75 -18.33 5.86
C PHE A 86 -30.49 -18.89 4.46
N GLU A 87 -31.15 -19.98 4.11
CA GLU A 87 -30.97 -20.63 2.82
C GLU A 87 -31.48 -19.76 1.67
N LYS A 88 -32.62 -19.06 1.87
CA LYS A 88 -33.27 -18.20 0.88
C LYS A 88 -33.41 -16.79 1.43
N VAL A 89 -32.75 -15.83 0.78
CA VAL A 89 -32.83 -14.40 1.07
C VAL A 89 -33.04 -13.69 -0.26
N ASP A 90 -33.81 -12.60 -0.25
CA ASP A 90 -33.93 -11.71 -1.41
C ASP A 90 -32.56 -11.18 -1.87
N LEU A 91 -32.52 -10.69 -3.11
CA LEU A 91 -31.30 -10.12 -3.67
C LEU A 91 -30.79 -8.95 -2.81
N LEU A 92 -29.57 -9.12 -2.32
CA LEU A 92 -28.88 -8.15 -1.49
C LEU A 92 -28.27 -7.04 -2.36
N PRO A 93 -28.16 -5.81 -1.85
CA PRO A 93 -27.62 -4.70 -2.60
C PRO A 93 -26.07 -4.80 -2.64
N GLN A 94 -25.42 -4.24 -3.68
CA GLN A 94 -23.98 -4.42 -3.88
C GLN A 94 -23.12 -3.67 -2.85
N ASP A 95 -23.68 -2.61 -2.29
CA ASP A 95 -23.14 -1.73 -1.25
C ASP A 95 -23.32 -2.27 0.17
N LEU A 96 -24.01 -3.41 0.36
CA LEU A 96 -24.31 -3.99 1.68
C LEU A 96 -23.12 -3.99 2.64
N TYR A 97 -21.93 -4.41 2.19
CA TYR A 97 -20.77 -4.50 3.08
C TYR A 97 -20.18 -3.13 3.45
N TYR A 98 -20.32 -2.13 2.57
CA TYR A 98 -19.95 -0.75 2.90
C TYR A 98 -20.93 -0.18 3.92
N ASP A 99 -22.24 -0.41 3.73
CA ASP A 99 -23.27 0.04 4.67
C ASP A 99 -23.09 -0.59 6.05
N LEU A 100 -22.85 -1.91 6.10
CA LEU A 100 -22.58 -2.61 7.36
C LEU A 100 -21.25 -2.17 8.01
N ALA A 101 -20.22 -1.83 7.20
CA ALA A 101 -18.96 -1.33 7.72
C ALA A 101 -19.13 0.08 8.32
N GLU A 102 -19.93 0.94 7.67
CA GLU A 102 -20.29 2.26 8.19
C GLU A 102 -21.11 2.15 9.47
N PHE A 103 -22.11 1.27 9.52
CA PHE A 103 -22.87 0.95 10.73
C PHE A 103 -21.95 0.53 11.89
N VAL A 104 -21.02 -0.40 11.65
CA VAL A 104 -20.07 -0.86 12.68
C VAL A 104 -19.11 0.25 13.11
N LYS A 105 -18.67 1.09 12.17
CA LYS A 105 -17.82 2.23 12.46
C LYS A 105 -18.50 3.21 13.40
N GLU A 106 -19.75 3.58 13.11
CA GLU A 106 -20.53 4.52 13.92
C GLU A 106 -20.94 3.93 15.27
N TYR A 107 -21.42 2.69 15.29
CA TYR A 107 -22.06 2.10 16.48
C TYR A 107 -21.07 1.40 17.41
N CYS A 108 -19.97 0.85 16.87
CA CYS A 108 -18.98 0.07 17.62
C CYS A 108 -17.59 0.71 17.71
N ASN A 109 -17.43 1.94 17.20
CA ASN A 109 -16.19 2.73 17.18
C ASN A 109 -15.02 1.98 16.54
N VAL A 110 -15.20 1.62 15.25
CA VAL A 110 -14.23 0.87 14.45
C VAL A 110 -13.64 1.77 13.38
N ASP A 111 -12.36 2.11 13.52
CA ASP A 111 -11.72 3.12 12.67
C ASP A 111 -11.03 2.57 11.42
N GLN A 112 -10.85 1.24 11.35
CA GLN A 112 -10.08 0.58 10.30
C GLN A 112 -10.93 -0.39 9.49
N VAL A 113 -10.87 -0.24 8.16
CA VAL A 113 -11.53 -1.12 7.19
C VAL A 113 -10.47 -1.65 6.22
N LEU A 114 -10.34 -2.98 6.13
CA LEU A 114 -9.41 -3.68 5.26
C LEU A 114 -10.18 -4.38 4.15
N ASN A 115 -9.84 -4.12 2.89
CA ASN A 115 -10.44 -4.77 1.73
C ASN A 115 -9.45 -5.77 1.14
N LEU A 116 -9.82 -7.05 1.13
CA LEU A 116 -8.99 -8.17 0.70
C LEU A 116 -9.57 -8.82 -0.54
N ARG A 117 -8.71 -9.09 -1.54
CA ARG A 117 -9.08 -9.95 -2.66
C ARG A 117 -8.80 -11.40 -2.26
N GLY A 118 -9.84 -12.23 -2.24
CA GLY A 118 -9.75 -13.61 -1.73
C GLY A 118 -8.90 -14.58 -2.56
N ASN A 119 -8.21 -14.11 -3.60
CA ASN A 119 -7.25 -14.86 -4.41
C ASN A 119 -5.79 -14.43 -4.18
N ASN A 120 -5.52 -13.43 -3.33
CA ASN A 120 -4.17 -12.96 -3.05
C ASN A 120 -3.90 -12.88 -1.54
N THR A 121 -2.97 -13.69 -1.05
CA THR A 121 -2.55 -13.66 0.36
C THR A 121 -1.63 -12.50 0.70
N GLU A 122 -1.03 -11.85 -0.30
CA GLU A 122 -0.16 -10.68 -0.09
C GLU A 122 -0.94 -9.41 0.28
N ASP A 123 -2.25 -9.38 -0.01
CA ASP A 123 -3.12 -8.26 0.33
C ASP A 123 -3.36 -8.15 1.85
N PHE A 124 -3.09 -9.21 2.62
CA PHE A 124 -3.24 -9.23 4.06
C PHE A 124 -1.88 -9.11 4.76
N GLN A 125 -1.67 -7.99 5.46
CA GLN A 125 -0.53 -7.82 6.36
C GLN A 125 -0.96 -8.19 7.78
N PRO A 126 -0.31 -9.20 8.41
CA PRO A 126 -0.59 -9.55 9.80
C PRO A 126 -0.38 -8.36 10.72
N PHE A 127 -1.31 -8.17 11.66
CA PHE A 127 -1.23 -7.13 12.69
C PHE A 127 -1.18 -7.78 14.08
N ILE A 128 -0.50 -7.12 15.01
CA ILE A 128 -0.20 -7.66 16.36
C ILE A 128 -1.10 -7.01 17.43
N ASP A 129 -1.70 -5.87 17.13
CA ASP A 129 -2.53 -5.13 18.08
C ASP A 129 -3.98 -5.65 18.14
N SER A 130 -4.70 -5.26 19.18
CA SER A 130 -6.11 -5.62 19.41
C SER A 130 -7.09 -4.51 19.02
N GLU A 131 -6.72 -3.59 18.13
CA GLU A 131 -7.64 -2.56 17.66
C GLU A 131 -8.79 -3.19 16.86
N LYS A 132 -9.96 -2.57 16.97
CA LYS A 132 -11.15 -3.06 16.27
C LYS A 132 -11.05 -2.82 14.78
N ARG A 133 -11.46 -3.79 13.96
CA ARG A 133 -11.35 -3.71 12.49
C ARG A 133 -12.52 -4.36 11.77
N VAL A 134 -12.85 -3.82 10.61
CA VAL A 134 -13.68 -4.50 9.61
C VAL A 134 -12.78 -5.07 8.52
N ILE A 135 -12.94 -6.35 8.18
CA ILE A 135 -12.24 -7.02 7.08
C ILE A 135 -13.28 -7.48 6.07
N ILE A 136 -13.21 -6.94 4.86
CA ILE A 136 -14.08 -7.30 3.74
C ILE A 136 -13.28 -8.20 2.79
N ILE A 137 -13.73 -9.43 2.59
CA ILE A 137 -13.13 -10.43 1.72
C ILE A 137 -14.01 -10.62 0.49
N GLU A 138 -13.50 -10.18 -0.66
CA GLU A 138 -14.16 -10.35 -1.96
C GLU A 138 -13.53 -11.54 -2.70
N TYR A 139 -14.22 -12.69 -2.71
CA TYR A 139 -13.76 -13.84 -3.50
C TYR A 139 -14.05 -13.65 -5.00
N PRO A 140 -13.22 -14.23 -5.88
CA PRO A 140 -13.58 -14.35 -7.28
C PRO A 140 -14.87 -15.15 -7.47
N LYS A 141 -15.57 -14.86 -8.57
CA LYS A 141 -16.76 -15.62 -8.96
C LYS A 141 -16.42 -17.10 -9.16
N LEU A 142 -17.23 -17.97 -8.57
CA LEU A 142 -17.06 -19.41 -8.71
C LEU A 142 -17.24 -19.84 -10.18
N PRO A 143 -16.36 -20.72 -10.69
CA PRO A 143 -16.46 -21.24 -12.04
C PRO A 143 -17.65 -22.19 -12.19
N GLU A 144 -18.09 -22.36 -13.44
CA GLU A 144 -19.23 -23.23 -13.80
C GLU A 144 -18.82 -24.71 -13.87
N ASP A 145 -17.57 -25.01 -14.19
CA ASP A 145 -17.03 -26.37 -14.24
C ASP A 145 -16.91 -26.97 -12.83
N THR A 146 -17.39 -28.21 -12.65
CA THR A 146 -17.43 -28.89 -11.34
C THR A 146 -16.04 -29.09 -10.73
N ASN A 147 -15.01 -29.41 -11.52
CA ASN A 147 -13.66 -29.66 -11.00
C ASN A 147 -12.97 -28.36 -10.61
N GLU A 148 -13.05 -27.33 -11.47
CA GLU A 148 -12.53 -26.00 -11.16
C GLU A 148 -13.24 -25.40 -9.93
N ARG A 149 -14.55 -25.62 -9.82
CA ARG A 149 -15.36 -25.14 -8.69
C ARG A 149 -14.97 -25.80 -7.37
N LYS A 150 -14.68 -27.10 -7.41
CA LYS A 150 -14.15 -27.85 -6.26
C LYS A 150 -12.80 -27.31 -5.80
N GLU A 151 -11.88 -27.08 -6.73
CA GLU A 151 -10.55 -26.50 -6.41
C GLU A 151 -10.67 -25.06 -5.90
N ALA A 152 -11.60 -24.27 -6.44
CA ALA A 152 -11.90 -22.93 -5.92
C ALA A 152 -12.36 -22.98 -4.46
N PHE A 153 -13.28 -23.88 -4.10
CA PHE A 153 -13.71 -24.04 -2.69
C PHE A 153 -12.55 -24.43 -1.76
N ARG A 154 -11.70 -25.37 -2.17
CA ARG A 154 -10.48 -25.72 -1.41
C ARG A 154 -9.58 -24.53 -1.18
N HIS A 155 -9.37 -23.74 -2.23
CA HIS A 155 -8.50 -22.57 -2.19
C HIS A 155 -9.07 -21.50 -1.25
N TYR A 156 -10.36 -21.18 -1.39
CA TYR A 156 -11.03 -20.14 -0.59
C TYR A 156 -11.20 -20.55 0.87
N ASP A 157 -11.50 -21.81 1.17
CA ASP A 157 -11.57 -22.31 2.55
C ASP A 157 -10.17 -22.26 3.24
N LYS A 158 -9.11 -22.60 2.51
CA LYS A 158 -7.72 -22.47 2.98
C LYS A 158 -7.32 -21.00 3.17
N TYR A 159 -7.76 -20.11 2.28
CA TYR A 159 -7.54 -18.68 2.39
C TYR A 159 -8.21 -18.13 3.64
N LEU A 160 -9.51 -18.44 3.84
CA LEU A 160 -10.26 -18.06 5.03
C LEU A 160 -9.54 -18.48 6.32
N ARG A 161 -9.08 -19.73 6.38
CA ARG A 161 -8.30 -20.23 7.52
C ARG A 161 -7.01 -19.44 7.74
N THR A 162 -6.32 -19.06 6.68
CA THR A 162 -5.08 -18.28 6.76
C THR A 162 -5.33 -16.90 7.35
N ILE A 163 -6.37 -16.21 6.89
CA ILE A 163 -6.75 -14.89 7.41
C ILE A 163 -7.19 -14.99 8.87
N LEU A 164 -8.18 -15.84 9.17
CA LEU A 164 -8.74 -15.94 10.52
C LEU A 164 -7.74 -16.44 11.56
N ALA A 165 -6.74 -17.23 11.17
CA ALA A 165 -5.67 -17.69 12.06
C ALA A 165 -4.59 -16.64 12.36
N GLN A 166 -4.52 -15.57 11.56
CA GLN A 166 -3.57 -14.47 11.75
C GLN A 166 -4.19 -13.27 12.49
N ILE A 167 -5.50 -13.28 12.71
CA ILE A 167 -6.16 -12.27 13.55
C ILE A 167 -5.74 -12.54 15.01
N PRO A 168 -5.16 -11.56 15.72
CA PRO A 168 -4.64 -11.72 17.07
C PRO A 168 -5.75 -11.88 18.11
N SER A 169 -6.86 -11.17 17.90
CA SER A 169 -8.03 -11.32 18.76
C SER A 169 -8.81 -12.57 18.38
N PRO A 170 -9.14 -13.39 19.37
CA PRO A 170 -10.00 -14.50 19.12
C PRO A 170 -11.45 -14.04 18.94
N GLU A 171 -11.86 -12.79 19.21
CA GLU A 171 -13.25 -12.28 19.23
C GLU A 171 -13.71 -11.77 17.86
N GLN A 172 -14.49 -12.58 17.12
CA GLN A 172 -14.77 -12.36 15.70
C GLN A 172 -16.25 -12.57 15.33
N ASN A 173 -16.79 -11.62 14.55
CA ASN A 173 -18.11 -11.74 13.93
C ASN A 173 -17.95 -11.96 12.43
N VAL A 174 -18.51 -13.06 11.88
CA VAL A 174 -18.39 -13.38 10.45
C VAL A 174 -19.75 -13.40 9.76
N ILE A 175 -19.83 -12.70 8.64
CA ILE A 175 -20.98 -12.67 7.75
C ILE A 175 -20.55 -13.22 6.40
N TYR A 176 -21.06 -14.39 6.00
CA TYR A 176 -20.75 -15.04 4.73
C TYR A 176 -21.96 -15.02 3.80
N THR A 177 -21.84 -14.33 2.67
CA THR A 177 -22.97 -14.14 1.72
C THR A 177 -22.53 -14.29 0.27
N SER A 178 -23.50 -14.26 -0.64
CA SER A 178 -23.29 -14.15 -2.07
C SER A 178 -24.17 -13.02 -2.60
N LEU A 179 -23.56 -11.88 -2.93
CA LEU A 179 -24.28 -10.74 -3.52
C LEU A 179 -24.74 -11.02 -4.95
N ASN A 180 -23.99 -11.87 -5.66
CA ASN A 180 -24.30 -12.31 -7.02
C ASN A 180 -24.50 -13.84 -7.02
N PRO A 181 -25.68 -14.36 -6.66
CA PRO A 181 -25.89 -15.80 -6.55
C PRO A 181 -25.74 -16.53 -7.89
N GLY A 182 -25.36 -17.80 -7.85
CA GLY A 182 -25.26 -18.63 -9.05
C GLY A 182 -26.63 -18.94 -9.65
N THR A 183 -26.68 -19.20 -10.96
CA THR A 183 -27.90 -19.61 -11.66
C THR A 183 -28.41 -20.94 -11.09
N THR A 184 -29.68 -20.99 -10.69
CA THR A 184 -30.30 -22.19 -10.14
C THR A 184 -30.68 -23.16 -11.26
N LEU A 185 -30.30 -24.43 -11.13
CA LEU A 185 -30.75 -25.48 -12.04
C LEU A 185 -32.13 -25.95 -11.59
N GLY A 186 -33.07 -26.18 -12.51
CA GLY A 186 -34.48 -26.47 -12.19
C GLY A 186 -34.74 -27.69 -11.26
N HIS A 187 -33.75 -28.56 -11.06
CA HIS A 187 -33.80 -29.68 -10.11
C HIS A 187 -33.47 -29.29 -8.65
N GLU A 188 -32.86 -28.12 -8.41
CA GLU A 188 -32.57 -27.58 -7.07
C GLU A 188 -33.84 -27.18 -6.30
N SER A 189 -34.94 -26.96 -7.02
CA SER A 189 -36.23 -26.56 -6.44
C SER A 189 -36.98 -27.71 -5.76
N ILE A 190 -36.56 -28.96 -5.99
CA ILE A 190 -37.29 -30.17 -5.55
C ILE A 190 -36.71 -30.72 -4.24
N ILE A 191 -35.41 -30.53 -3.97
CA ILE A 191 -34.73 -31.08 -2.78
C ILE A 191 -34.55 -29.96 -1.75
N PRO A 192 -35.04 -30.13 -0.50
CA PRO A 192 -34.77 -29.19 0.59
C PRO A 192 -33.32 -29.34 1.06
N ILE A 193 -32.38 -28.82 0.27
CA ILE A 193 -30.96 -28.79 0.65
C ILE A 193 -30.83 -27.90 1.89
N GLN A 194 -30.02 -28.32 2.85
CA GLN A 194 -29.78 -27.57 4.07
C GLN A 194 -28.30 -27.25 4.18
N ILE A 195 -28.00 -26.09 4.71
CA ILE A 195 -26.63 -25.71 4.98
C ILE A 195 -26.18 -26.41 6.25
N PHE A 196 -25.17 -27.29 6.14
CA PHE A 196 -24.53 -28.01 7.24
C PHE A 196 -25.54 -28.48 8.31
N PRO A 197 -26.53 -29.33 7.95
CA PRO A 197 -27.58 -29.77 8.87
C PRO A 197 -27.00 -30.45 10.11
N ASP A 198 -25.90 -31.17 9.94
CA ASP A 198 -25.11 -31.81 10.99
C ASP A 198 -24.56 -30.82 12.03
N ILE A 199 -24.38 -29.54 11.69
CA ILE A 199 -23.87 -28.49 12.59
C ILE A 199 -25.02 -27.71 13.23
N PHE A 200 -26.05 -27.37 12.45
CA PHE A 200 -27.13 -26.47 12.88
C PHE A 200 -28.31 -27.17 13.55
N ASP A 201 -28.60 -28.44 13.24
CA ASP A 201 -29.76 -29.17 13.80
C ASP A 201 -29.42 -29.92 15.11
N ILE A 202 -28.25 -29.68 15.73
CA ILE A 202 -27.84 -30.30 16.99
C ILE A 202 -28.57 -29.64 18.18
N LYS A 203 -29.08 -30.45 19.12
CA LYS A 203 -29.68 -30.00 20.39
C LYS A 203 -28.81 -29.05 21.22
N SER A 204 -27.48 -29.11 21.10
CA SER A 204 -26.54 -28.22 21.80
C SER A 204 -26.55 -26.78 21.28
N ARG A 205 -27.27 -26.51 20.18
CA ARG A 205 -27.54 -25.16 19.67
C ARG A 205 -28.94 -24.65 19.99
N VAL A 206 -29.74 -25.43 20.72
CA VAL A 206 -31.06 -25.01 21.18
C VAL A 206 -30.86 -24.20 22.46
N GLY A 207 -30.91 -22.88 22.32
CA GLY A 207 -30.71 -21.92 23.40
C GLY A 207 -29.37 -21.18 23.34
N GLU A 208 -29.31 -20.04 24.03
CA GLU A 208 -28.13 -19.18 24.11
C GLU A 208 -27.16 -19.71 25.16
N VAL A 209 -26.22 -20.57 24.73
CA VAL A 209 -25.22 -21.18 25.61
C VAL A 209 -23.83 -20.80 25.13
N GLU A 210 -23.05 -20.18 26.02
CA GLU A 210 -21.65 -19.82 25.76
C GLU A 210 -20.80 -21.09 25.68
N GLN A 211 -20.29 -21.41 24.49
CA GLN A 211 -19.54 -22.65 24.26
C GLN A 211 -18.07 -22.53 24.65
N ASN A 212 -17.53 -21.31 24.79
CA ASN A 212 -16.15 -21.05 25.23
C ASN A 212 -16.15 -20.40 26.62
N ASN A 213 -16.28 -21.21 27.67
CA ASN A 213 -16.21 -20.79 29.06
C ASN A 213 -14.78 -20.80 29.66
N ARG A 214 -13.74 -20.87 28.82
CA ARG A 214 -12.34 -20.78 29.26
C ARG A 214 -11.96 -19.32 29.51
N VAL A 215 -12.66 -18.69 30.45
CA VAL A 215 -12.23 -17.43 31.04
C VAL A 215 -11.02 -17.77 31.90
N LEU A 216 -9.81 -17.60 31.35
CA LEU A 216 -8.72 -17.23 32.23
C LEU A 216 -9.07 -15.80 32.63
N ASP A 217 -9.45 -15.60 33.88
CA ASP A 217 -9.66 -14.29 34.49
C ASP A 217 -8.27 -13.64 34.65
N VAL A 218 -7.61 -13.42 33.51
CA VAL A 218 -6.41 -12.62 33.42
C VAL A 218 -6.98 -11.21 33.41
N PRO A 219 -6.86 -10.42 34.48
CA PRO A 219 -7.06 -8.98 34.34
C PRO A 219 -6.28 -8.56 33.10
N ARG A 220 -6.85 -7.71 32.22
CA ARG A 220 -6.10 -7.12 31.07
C ARG A 220 -4.69 -6.96 31.55
N LEU A 221 -3.74 -7.75 31.01
CA LEU A 221 -2.41 -7.79 31.56
C LEU A 221 -1.99 -6.33 31.64
N SER A 222 -1.95 -5.78 32.86
CA SER A 222 -0.91 -4.85 33.18
C SER A 222 0.28 -5.77 33.08
N PHE A 223 0.80 -5.92 31.86
CA PHE A 223 2.17 -6.30 31.68
C PHE A 223 2.85 -5.45 32.75
N ASN A 224 3.53 -6.08 33.73
CA ASN A 224 4.55 -5.32 34.43
C ASN A 224 5.27 -4.61 33.30
N ASP A 225 5.31 -3.27 33.36
CA ASP A 225 6.01 -2.47 32.36
C ASP A 225 7.27 -3.24 32.03
N TYR A 226 7.40 -3.64 30.78
CA TYR A 226 8.41 -4.61 30.39
C TYR A 226 9.74 -4.15 30.99
N THR A 227 10.23 -4.88 32.01
CA THR A 227 11.51 -4.61 32.66
C THR A 227 12.47 -5.64 32.08
N PRO A 228 13.11 -5.34 30.95
CA PRO A 228 14.03 -6.28 30.39
C PRO A 228 15.22 -6.45 31.32
N ARG A 229 15.83 -7.64 31.28
CA ARG A 229 17.16 -7.84 31.88
C ARG A 229 18.25 -6.96 31.27
N PHE A 230 17.96 -6.37 30.11
CA PHE A 230 18.75 -5.33 29.43
C PHE A 230 17.79 -4.32 28.84
N SER A 231 17.84 -3.04 29.23
CA SER A 231 16.99 -1.97 28.65
C SER A 231 16.76 -2.19 27.15
N GLU A 232 15.51 -2.41 26.77
CA GLU A 232 15.11 -2.42 25.36
C GLU A 232 15.63 -1.09 24.80
N PRO A 233 16.43 -1.10 23.72
CA PRO A 233 16.68 0.15 23.03
C PRO A 233 15.29 0.69 22.67
N PRO A 234 14.92 1.91 23.08
CA PRO A 234 13.57 2.38 22.95
C PRO A 234 13.13 2.23 21.49
N SER A 235 12.08 1.44 21.28
CA SER A 235 11.43 1.28 20.00
C SER A 235 10.55 2.50 19.70
N GLU A 236 11.12 3.69 19.86
CA GLU A 236 10.68 4.80 19.02
C GLU A 236 10.90 4.31 17.60
N TYR A 237 9.80 4.12 16.86
CA TYR A 237 9.90 4.18 15.41
C TYR A 237 10.45 5.56 15.12
N VAL A 238 11.77 5.61 15.00
CA VAL A 238 12.51 6.78 14.62
C VAL A 238 12.06 7.08 13.20
N SER A 239 11.07 7.97 13.09
CA SER A 239 10.82 8.62 11.84
C SER A 239 12.10 9.36 11.48
N ILE A 240 12.56 9.24 10.23
CA ILE A 240 13.63 10.10 9.71
C ILE A 240 13.26 11.60 9.75
N PHE A 241 12.02 11.91 10.13
CA PHE A 241 11.48 13.25 10.33
C PHE A 241 11.21 13.58 11.81
N ASP A 242 11.58 12.72 12.76
CA ASP A 242 11.48 13.05 14.18
C ASP A 242 12.47 14.16 14.53
N SER A 243 11.94 15.29 15.00
CA SER A 243 12.72 16.45 15.40
C SER A 243 13.79 16.13 16.45
N GLN A 244 13.49 15.25 17.41
CA GLN A 244 14.45 14.90 18.46
C GLN A 244 15.60 14.06 17.90
N LEU A 245 15.31 13.14 16.97
CA LEU A 245 16.34 12.37 16.29
C LEU A 245 17.24 13.26 15.42
N ILE A 246 16.64 14.14 14.62
CA ILE A 246 17.37 15.02 13.70
C ILE A 246 18.26 15.98 14.49
N GLU A 247 17.79 16.51 15.62
CA GLU A 247 18.61 17.34 16.51
C GLU A 247 19.75 16.54 17.16
N ASN A 248 19.45 15.38 17.72
CA ASN A 248 20.45 14.53 18.38
C ASN A 248 21.53 14.02 17.41
N ASN A 249 21.18 13.81 16.13
CA ASN A 249 22.07 13.29 15.10
C ASN A 249 22.53 14.36 14.09
N ARG A 250 22.35 15.66 14.41
CA ARG A 250 22.65 16.77 13.48
C ARG A 250 24.07 16.69 12.91
N GLY A 251 25.08 16.35 13.72
CA GLY A 251 26.46 16.22 13.27
C GLY A 251 26.67 15.06 12.28
N LEU A 252 25.99 13.93 12.48
CA LEU A 252 26.03 12.79 11.56
C LEU A 252 25.30 13.10 10.26
N LEU A 253 24.16 13.79 10.34
CA LEU A 253 23.43 14.26 9.16
C LEU A 253 24.23 15.30 8.36
N GLN A 254 24.97 16.20 9.02
CA GLN A 254 25.92 17.11 8.37
C GLN A 254 27.01 16.34 7.62
N LEU A 255 27.59 15.30 8.24
CA LEU A 255 28.59 14.45 7.61
C LEU A 255 28.03 13.72 6.39
N ILE A 256 26.86 13.09 6.52
CA ILE A 256 26.18 12.41 5.39
C ILE A 256 25.91 13.40 4.27
N PHE A 257 25.38 14.58 4.60
CA PHE A 257 25.10 15.62 3.62
C PHE A 257 26.37 16.09 2.89
N THR A 258 27.48 16.26 3.61
CA THR A 258 28.79 16.66 3.05
C THR A 258 29.40 15.58 2.16
N ILE A 259 29.14 14.29 2.47
CA ILE A 259 29.58 13.17 1.63
C ILE A 259 28.72 13.06 0.37
N LEU A 260 27.41 13.25 0.49
CA LEU A 260 26.47 13.17 -0.62
C LEU A 260 26.61 14.33 -1.60
N VAL A 261 26.85 15.53 -1.07
CA VAL A 261 26.98 16.76 -1.85
C VAL A 261 28.46 17.14 -1.91
N GLY A 262 29.11 16.79 -3.01
CA GLY A 262 30.55 17.02 -3.18
C GLY A 262 30.92 18.50 -3.14
N LEU A 263 30.12 19.36 -3.78
CA LEU A 263 30.29 20.81 -3.78
C LEU A 263 28.92 21.51 -3.73
N VAL A 264 28.80 22.56 -2.92
CA VAL A 264 27.62 23.45 -2.90
C VAL A 264 28.02 24.80 -3.45
N VAL A 265 27.27 25.33 -4.41
CA VAL A 265 27.44 26.69 -4.91
C VAL A 265 26.08 27.41 -4.95
N PRO A 266 26.03 28.74 -4.72
CA PRO A 266 24.76 29.48 -4.74
C PRO A 266 24.07 29.40 -6.10
N THR A 267 24.78 29.75 -7.17
CA THR A 267 24.25 29.76 -8.53
C THR A 267 25.23 29.10 -9.50
N PHE A 268 24.80 28.89 -10.75
CA PHE A 268 25.68 28.37 -11.79
C PHE A 268 26.89 29.28 -12.06
N ASN A 269 26.79 30.59 -11.82
CA ASN A 269 27.91 31.53 -11.96
C ASN A 269 29.03 31.31 -10.95
N ASP A 270 28.72 30.68 -9.82
CA ASP A 270 29.65 30.42 -8.74
C ASP A 270 30.33 29.05 -8.88
N LEU A 271 30.02 28.30 -9.95
CA LEU A 271 30.63 27.00 -10.24
C LEU A 271 32.13 27.20 -10.54
N PRO A 272 33.05 26.53 -9.82
CA PRO A 272 34.46 26.58 -10.19
C PRO A 272 34.68 25.89 -11.55
N ILE A 273 35.52 26.50 -12.38
CA ILE A 273 35.93 25.95 -13.67
C ILE A 273 37.47 25.90 -13.72
N PRO A 274 38.11 24.72 -13.74
CA PRO A 274 37.50 23.38 -13.69
C PRO A 274 36.81 23.08 -12.34
N ILE A 275 35.81 22.20 -12.37
CA ILE A 275 35.02 21.84 -11.18
C ILE A 275 35.91 21.14 -10.14
N HIS A 276 36.77 20.24 -10.60
CA HIS A 276 37.82 19.58 -9.82
C HIS A 276 38.82 18.95 -10.81
N ASP A 277 40.08 18.77 -10.41
CA ASP A 277 41.17 18.31 -11.30
C ASP A 277 40.93 16.92 -11.91
N SER A 278 40.17 16.07 -11.20
CA SER A 278 39.82 14.72 -11.68
C SER A 278 38.61 14.68 -12.62
N ILE A 279 37.89 15.79 -12.81
CA ILE A 279 36.65 15.82 -13.57
C ILE A 279 36.95 16.09 -15.05
N LYS A 280 36.50 15.17 -15.90
CA LYS A 280 36.67 15.19 -17.35
C LYS A 280 35.37 15.43 -18.10
N ALA A 281 34.22 15.14 -17.49
CA ALA A 281 32.89 15.32 -18.07
C ALA A 281 31.92 15.95 -17.08
N VAL A 282 30.94 16.70 -17.58
CA VAL A 282 29.95 17.43 -16.78
C VAL A 282 28.54 17.17 -17.32
N VAL A 283 27.66 16.79 -16.42
CA VAL A 283 26.22 16.68 -16.63
C VAL A 283 25.56 17.91 -16.03
N LEU A 284 24.70 18.58 -16.80
CA LEU A 284 24.03 19.80 -16.39
C LEU A 284 22.52 19.58 -16.38
N ASP A 285 21.87 19.88 -15.25
CA ASP A 285 20.43 20.08 -15.24
C ASP A 285 20.04 21.37 -15.98
N LYS A 286 18.82 21.39 -16.52
CA LYS A 286 18.27 22.51 -17.29
C LYS A 286 17.52 23.50 -16.39
N ASP A 287 16.38 23.07 -15.86
CA ASP A 287 15.37 23.95 -15.27
C ASP A 287 15.86 24.42 -13.89
N ASN A 288 15.96 25.74 -13.70
CA ASN A 288 16.45 26.37 -12.47
C ASN A 288 17.94 26.12 -12.14
N CYS A 289 18.69 25.43 -13.02
CA CYS A 289 20.13 25.27 -12.93
C CYS A 289 20.85 26.21 -13.92
N ILE A 290 20.77 25.94 -15.23
CA ILE A 290 21.40 26.78 -16.28
C ILE A 290 20.41 27.72 -16.97
N ALA A 291 19.11 27.44 -16.85
CA ALA A 291 18.03 28.19 -17.48
C ALA A 291 16.96 28.58 -16.46
N PHE A 292 16.22 29.64 -16.76
CA PHE A 292 15.01 29.96 -16.01
C PHE A 292 14.00 28.80 -16.14
N PRO A 293 13.18 28.50 -15.11
CA PRO A 293 12.20 27.41 -15.19
C PRO A 293 11.30 27.49 -16.43
N HIS A 294 11.21 26.39 -17.20
CA HIS A 294 10.47 26.29 -18.46
C HIS A 294 11.01 27.12 -19.64
N ASP A 295 12.16 27.77 -19.47
CA ASP A 295 12.87 28.43 -20.57
C ASP A 295 13.80 27.42 -21.27
N ASP A 296 14.25 27.78 -22.46
CA ASP A 296 15.11 26.99 -23.35
C ASP A 296 16.41 27.72 -23.72
N LYS A 297 16.66 28.86 -23.08
CA LYS A 297 17.90 29.64 -23.20
C LYS A 297 18.69 29.58 -21.90
N ILE A 298 20.01 29.66 -22.03
CA ILE A 298 20.90 29.92 -20.89
C ILE A 298 20.49 31.25 -20.27
N TRP A 299 20.40 31.30 -18.94
CA TRP A 299 20.07 32.53 -18.22
C TRP A 299 21.05 33.64 -18.60
N PRO A 300 20.61 34.86 -18.94
CA PRO A 300 21.50 35.90 -19.48
C PRO A 300 22.74 36.17 -18.62
N ASP A 301 22.59 36.16 -17.30
CA ASP A 301 23.72 36.42 -16.38
C ASP A 301 24.74 35.28 -16.37
N TYR A 302 24.38 34.10 -16.88
CA TYR A 302 25.23 32.91 -16.91
C TYR A 302 26.00 32.75 -18.23
N LEU A 303 25.75 33.59 -19.24
CA LEU A 303 26.33 33.44 -20.58
C LEU A 303 27.87 33.46 -20.57
N GLN A 304 28.49 34.37 -19.82
CA GLN A 304 29.95 34.44 -19.73
C GLN A 304 30.55 33.19 -19.07
N HIS A 305 29.90 32.72 -18.01
CA HIS A 305 30.33 31.53 -17.28
C HIS A 305 30.12 30.25 -18.11
N TRP A 306 29.01 30.19 -18.86
CA TRP A 306 28.69 29.13 -19.81
C TRP A 306 29.75 28.96 -20.90
N GLU A 307 30.19 30.07 -21.51
CA GLU A 307 31.25 30.02 -22.52
C GLU A 307 32.60 29.60 -21.90
N THR A 308 32.87 30.03 -20.67
CA THR A 308 34.06 29.56 -19.94
C THR A 308 34.02 28.05 -19.74
N LEU A 309 32.87 27.49 -19.35
CA LEU A 309 32.69 26.05 -19.16
C LEU A 309 32.91 25.28 -20.47
N ARG A 310 32.30 25.75 -21.56
CA ARG A 310 32.46 25.18 -22.91
C ARG A 310 33.87 25.26 -23.46
N SER A 311 34.62 26.32 -23.12
CA SER A 311 36.02 26.42 -23.52
C SER A 311 36.90 25.41 -22.78
N LYS A 312 36.53 25.05 -21.54
CA LYS A 312 37.28 24.14 -20.69
C LYS A 312 37.00 22.66 -21.00
N TYR A 313 35.74 22.32 -21.25
CA TYR A 313 35.30 20.95 -21.51
C TYR A 313 34.87 20.79 -22.96
N SER A 314 35.35 19.74 -23.64
CA SER A 314 34.96 19.47 -25.02
C SER A 314 33.45 19.28 -25.15
N ASN A 315 32.87 19.54 -26.32
CA ASN A 315 31.40 19.45 -26.47
C ASN A 315 30.82 18.07 -26.13
N LYS A 316 31.58 16.99 -26.35
CA LYS A 316 31.18 15.62 -25.99
C LYS A 316 31.37 15.29 -24.49
N ALA A 317 32.09 16.14 -23.78
CA ALA A 317 32.27 16.06 -22.33
C ALA A 317 31.18 16.80 -21.57
N LEU A 318 30.32 17.56 -22.25
CA LEU A 318 29.20 18.26 -21.66
C LEU A 318 27.90 17.60 -22.10
N LEU A 319 26.97 17.39 -21.18
CA LEU A 319 25.69 16.75 -21.47
C LEU A 319 24.59 17.40 -20.64
N ILE A 320 23.51 17.83 -21.29
CA ILE A 320 22.33 18.34 -20.58
C ILE A 320 21.37 17.18 -20.30
N VAL A 321 20.88 17.07 -19.08
CA VAL A 321 19.90 16.05 -18.67
C VAL A 321 18.73 16.72 -17.95
N SER A 322 17.53 16.62 -18.52
CA SER A 322 16.32 17.25 -18.00
C SER A 322 15.16 16.27 -17.88
N ASN A 323 14.32 16.45 -16.86
CA ASN A 323 13.08 15.66 -16.75
C ASN A 323 12.00 16.07 -17.75
N THR A 324 12.17 17.19 -18.46
CA THR A 324 11.23 17.74 -19.45
C THR A 324 11.74 17.62 -20.88
N ALA A 325 12.99 18.00 -21.15
CA ALA A 325 13.61 17.89 -22.47
C ALA A 325 14.41 16.59 -22.62
N GLY A 326 14.17 15.83 -23.69
CA GLY A 326 14.89 14.57 -23.96
C GLY A 326 14.33 13.34 -23.23
N SER A 327 13.33 13.53 -22.36
CA SER A 327 12.65 12.45 -21.64
C SER A 327 11.44 11.91 -22.43
N ASN A 328 10.79 10.85 -21.93
CA ASN A 328 9.51 10.35 -22.46
C ASN A 328 8.37 11.39 -22.50
N SER A 329 8.51 12.53 -21.82
CA SER A 329 7.55 13.63 -21.88
C SER A 329 7.81 14.60 -23.05
N ASP A 330 8.94 14.48 -23.74
CA ASP A 330 9.33 15.32 -24.89
C ASP A 330 8.92 14.64 -26.21
N LYS A 331 7.73 14.97 -26.70
CA LYS A 331 7.23 14.43 -27.98
C LYS A 331 8.20 14.76 -29.12
N ASP A 332 8.57 13.71 -29.88
CA ASP A 332 9.51 13.75 -31.01
C ASP A 332 10.89 14.37 -30.69
N TYR A 333 11.22 14.46 -29.40
CA TYR A 333 12.40 15.13 -28.86
C TYR A 333 12.57 16.57 -29.35
N SER A 334 11.44 17.27 -29.52
CA SER A 334 11.40 18.63 -30.05
C SER A 334 12.07 19.64 -29.12
N GLN A 335 11.84 19.56 -27.80
CA GLN A 335 12.47 20.45 -26.84
C GLN A 335 13.97 20.20 -26.75
N ALA A 336 14.37 18.93 -26.79
CA ALA A 336 15.78 18.58 -26.75
C ALA A 336 16.54 19.09 -27.99
N LYS A 337 15.97 18.98 -29.20
CA LYS A 337 16.57 19.55 -30.42
C LYS A 337 16.71 21.06 -30.33
N LEU A 338 15.65 21.75 -29.89
CA LEU A 338 15.67 23.20 -29.71
C LEU A 338 16.72 23.65 -28.70
N LEU A 339 16.88 22.90 -27.61
CA LEU A 339 17.87 23.19 -26.59
C LEU A 339 19.30 22.92 -27.09
N GLU A 340 19.52 21.86 -27.87
CA GLU A 340 20.79 21.59 -28.56
C GLU A 340 21.17 22.73 -29.50
N ASP A 341 20.22 23.20 -30.32
CA ASP A 341 20.42 24.30 -31.26
C ASP A 341 20.78 25.60 -30.53
N LYS A 342 20.15 25.87 -29.38
CA LYS A 342 20.36 27.10 -28.59
C LYS A 342 21.63 27.09 -27.75
N THR A 343 21.98 25.94 -27.18
CA THR A 343 23.09 25.83 -26.21
C THR A 343 24.38 25.32 -26.85
N GLY A 344 24.27 24.64 -28.00
CA GLY A 344 25.36 23.96 -28.70
C GLY A 344 25.81 22.65 -28.03
N ILE A 345 25.16 22.24 -26.93
CA ILE A 345 25.51 21.07 -26.13
C ILE A 345 24.48 19.96 -26.32
N PRO A 346 24.91 18.69 -26.46
CA PRO A 346 24.01 17.56 -26.59
C PRO A 346 23.08 17.41 -25.37
N VAL A 347 21.85 17.00 -25.63
CA VAL A 347 20.85 16.69 -24.61
C VAL A 347 20.65 15.18 -24.57
N LEU A 348 20.69 14.57 -23.39
CA LEU A 348 20.47 13.13 -23.27
C LEU A 348 19.05 12.77 -23.73
N ARG A 349 18.94 11.74 -24.57
CA ARG A 349 17.66 11.10 -24.87
C ARG A 349 17.51 9.88 -23.97
N HIS A 350 16.47 9.86 -23.13
CA HIS A 350 16.30 8.83 -22.12
C HIS A 350 14.83 8.51 -21.87
N SER A 351 14.53 7.24 -21.58
CA SER A 351 13.17 6.80 -21.29
C SER A 351 12.78 7.02 -19.82
N THR A 352 13.74 6.81 -18.92
CA THR A 352 13.52 6.89 -17.47
C THR A 352 13.87 8.29 -16.97
N LYS A 353 13.02 8.94 -16.17
CA LYS A 353 13.33 10.27 -15.61
C LYS A 353 14.45 10.18 -14.55
N LYS A 354 15.14 11.30 -14.29
CA LYS A 354 16.08 11.43 -13.17
C LYS A 354 15.37 11.09 -11.85
N PRO A 355 15.99 10.33 -10.93
CA PRO A 355 17.40 9.88 -10.93
C PRO A 355 17.70 8.57 -11.69
N GLY A 356 16.74 7.99 -12.40
CA GLY A 356 16.85 6.65 -12.99
C GLY A 356 17.64 6.51 -14.29
N CYS A 357 18.01 7.61 -14.96
CA CYS A 357 18.73 7.60 -16.25
C CYS A 357 20.26 7.57 -16.14
N HIS A 358 20.80 7.16 -14.99
CA HIS A 358 22.24 7.19 -14.71
C HIS A 358 23.06 6.29 -15.65
N ASN A 359 22.52 5.13 -16.03
CA ASN A 359 23.21 4.19 -16.93
C ASN A 359 23.36 4.78 -18.33
N GLU A 360 22.32 5.43 -18.85
CA GLU A 360 22.32 6.07 -20.17
C GLU A 360 23.33 7.23 -20.24
N ILE A 361 23.53 7.96 -19.14
CA ILE A 361 24.55 9.01 -19.03
C ILE A 361 25.95 8.41 -19.12
N LEU A 362 26.24 7.37 -18.32
CA LEU A 362 27.55 6.72 -18.32
C LEU A 362 27.86 6.12 -19.69
N ASP A 363 26.89 5.43 -20.28
CA ASP A 363 26.97 4.89 -21.63
C ASP A 363 27.32 5.95 -22.67
N TYR A 364 26.69 7.13 -22.60
CA TYR A 364 27.01 8.24 -23.49
C TYR A 364 28.49 8.63 -23.40
N PHE A 365 29.02 8.83 -22.19
CA PHE A 365 30.41 9.26 -22.02
C PHE A 365 31.43 8.16 -22.34
N TYR A 366 31.11 6.89 -22.05
CA TYR A 366 31.96 5.76 -22.41
C TYR A 366 32.03 5.57 -23.93
N ARG A 367 30.90 5.63 -24.64
CA ARG A 367 30.86 5.52 -26.11
C ARG A 367 31.64 6.66 -26.78
N ASN A 368 31.56 7.86 -26.21
CA ASN A 368 32.32 9.02 -26.69
C ASN A 368 33.78 9.07 -26.20
N LYS A 369 34.22 8.06 -25.42
CA LYS A 369 35.58 7.93 -24.85
C LYS A 369 36.02 9.17 -24.06
N THR A 370 35.07 9.82 -23.40
CA THR A 370 35.33 11.07 -22.65
C THR A 370 35.76 10.79 -21.22
N ILE A 371 35.35 9.63 -20.68
CA ILE A 371 35.71 9.14 -19.35
C ILE A 371 36.19 7.69 -19.43
N THR A 372 36.89 7.29 -18.38
CA THR A 372 37.29 5.90 -18.08
C THR A 372 36.67 5.40 -16.78
N ASN A 373 36.29 6.31 -15.88
CA ASN A 373 35.69 6.00 -14.58
C ASN A 373 34.53 6.97 -14.27
N PRO A 374 33.42 6.52 -13.65
CA PRO A 374 32.30 7.41 -13.30
C PRO A 374 32.69 8.57 -12.36
N LYS A 375 33.75 8.40 -11.56
CA LYS A 375 34.30 9.45 -10.69
C LYS A 375 34.86 10.67 -11.45
N GLU A 376 35.06 10.54 -12.76
CA GLU A 376 35.51 11.62 -13.64
C GLU A 376 34.35 12.46 -14.17
N VAL A 377 33.11 12.15 -13.80
CA VAL A 377 31.90 12.90 -14.16
C VAL A 377 31.47 13.76 -12.97
N ALA A 378 31.15 15.03 -13.23
CA ALA A 378 30.42 15.87 -12.29
C ALA A 378 28.96 16.05 -12.73
N VAL A 379 28.02 16.00 -11.81
CA VAL A 379 26.59 16.27 -12.05
C VAL A 379 26.21 17.54 -11.33
N VAL A 380 25.76 18.55 -12.07
CA VAL A 380 25.38 19.88 -11.56
C VAL A 380 23.87 20.04 -11.67
N GLY A 381 23.19 20.31 -10.55
CA GLY A 381 21.74 20.53 -10.56
C GLY A 381 21.21 21.18 -9.29
N ASP A 382 19.94 21.60 -9.31
CA ASP A 382 19.32 22.38 -8.23
C ASP A 382 18.60 21.52 -7.19
N ARG A 383 18.41 20.22 -7.44
CA ARG A 383 17.66 19.30 -6.56
C ARG A 383 18.54 18.21 -5.97
N LEU A 384 18.38 17.99 -4.66
CA LEU A 384 19.08 16.94 -3.93
C LEU A 384 18.56 15.55 -4.32
N PHE A 385 17.24 15.38 -4.38
CA PHE A 385 16.63 14.06 -4.60
C PHE A 385 16.60 13.59 -6.05
N THR A 386 16.99 14.44 -7.01
CA THR A 386 17.14 14.03 -8.42
C THR A 386 18.58 14.08 -8.86
N ASP A 387 19.21 15.25 -8.85
CA ASP A 387 20.50 15.45 -9.52
C ASP A 387 21.65 14.94 -8.66
N ILE A 388 21.67 15.31 -7.38
CA ILE A 388 22.70 14.83 -6.45
C ILE A 388 22.54 13.33 -6.18
N LEU A 389 21.31 12.86 -5.99
CA LEU A 389 21.07 11.41 -5.86
C LEU A 389 21.51 10.64 -7.11
N MET A 390 21.22 11.15 -8.31
CA MET A 390 21.69 10.55 -9.56
C MET A 390 23.22 10.53 -9.63
N ALA A 391 23.90 11.61 -9.23
CA ALA A 391 25.36 11.66 -9.15
C ALA A 391 25.91 10.54 -8.26
N ASN A 392 25.32 10.36 -7.08
CA ASN A 392 25.71 9.33 -6.13
C ASN A 392 25.46 7.91 -6.66
N LEU A 393 24.32 7.67 -7.31
CA LEU A 393 24.01 6.38 -7.94
C LEU A 393 24.99 6.04 -9.07
N MET A 394 25.50 7.05 -9.78
CA MET A 394 26.55 6.88 -10.78
C MET A 394 27.94 6.62 -10.17
N GLY A 395 28.17 6.95 -8.90
CA GLY A 395 29.51 7.04 -8.31
C GLY A 395 30.30 8.26 -8.81
N SER A 396 29.58 9.32 -9.19
CA SER A 396 30.07 10.58 -9.77
C SER A 396 30.07 11.71 -8.74
N TYR A 397 30.70 12.84 -9.09
CA TYR A 397 30.80 13.99 -8.21
C TYR A 397 29.55 14.88 -8.29
N GLY A 398 28.81 15.03 -7.18
CA GLY A 398 27.60 15.87 -7.14
C GLY A 398 27.91 17.32 -6.81
N VAL A 399 27.40 18.26 -7.62
CA VAL A 399 27.46 19.71 -7.38
C VAL A 399 26.04 20.25 -7.24
N TRP A 400 25.71 20.77 -6.07
CA TRP A 400 24.39 21.29 -5.77
C TRP A 400 24.32 22.81 -5.95
N ILE A 401 23.41 23.25 -6.81
CA ILE A 401 23.05 24.65 -7.01
C ILE A 401 21.97 25.03 -5.99
N ARG A 402 22.33 25.81 -4.98
CA ARG A 402 21.43 26.11 -3.84
C ARG A 402 20.28 27.04 -4.22
N ASP A 403 20.58 28.13 -4.90
CA ASP A 403 19.64 29.22 -5.15
C ASP A 403 18.98 29.12 -6.51
N GLY A 404 19.74 28.68 -7.52
CA GLY A 404 19.31 28.58 -8.90
C GLY A 404 19.03 29.97 -9.50
N VAL A 405 18.29 29.99 -10.61
CA VAL A 405 17.89 31.25 -11.26
C VAL A 405 16.72 31.90 -10.51
N LYS A 406 15.78 31.08 -10.01
CA LYS A 406 14.59 31.55 -9.29
C LYS A 406 14.38 30.72 -8.03
N VAL A 407 13.97 31.39 -6.95
CA VAL A 407 13.51 30.70 -5.74
C VAL A 407 12.31 29.82 -6.08
N SER A 408 12.54 28.51 -6.12
CA SER A 408 11.51 27.51 -6.40
C SER A 408 10.42 27.54 -5.33
N ALA A 409 9.15 27.60 -5.75
CA ALA A 409 7.99 27.53 -4.87
C ALA A 409 7.61 26.08 -4.49
N ASN A 410 8.26 25.08 -5.11
CA ASN A 410 7.95 23.66 -4.96
C ASN A 410 8.16 23.21 -3.49
N PRO A 411 7.17 22.53 -2.86
CA PRO A 411 7.29 22.02 -1.49
C PRO A 411 8.55 21.17 -1.24
N LEU A 412 8.96 20.35 -2.21
CA LEU A 412 10.17 19.53 -2.12
C LEU A 412 11.44 20.40 -2.07
N SER A 413 11.57 21.37 -2.97
CA SER A 413 12.70 22.32 -2.95
C SER A 413 12.73 23.17 -1.68
N LYS A 414 11.57 23.52 -1.11
CA LYS A 414 11.48 24.21 0.18
C LYS A 414 11.95 23.33 1.33
N PHE A 415 11.62 22.04 1.31
CA PHE A 415 12.10 21.07 2.29
C PHE A 415 13.62 20.90 2.20
N GLU A 416 14.17 20.71 0.99
CA GLU A 416 15.62 20.60 0.75
C GLU A 416 16.40 21.81 1.30
N LYS A 417 15.90 23.04 1.06
CA LYS A 417 16.51 24.26 1.59
C LYS A 417 16.38 24.38 3.11
N LYS A 418 15.24 23.99 3.68
CA LYS A 418 15.06 23.94 5.13
C LYS A 418 16.00 22.94 5.78
N LEU A 419 16.21 21.78 5.16
CA LEU A 419 17.17 20.77 5.62
C LEU A 419 18.59 21.33 5.62
N TYR A 420 19.03 21.97 4.54
CA TYR A 420 20.34 22.62 4.48
C TYR A 420 20.55 23.67 5.58
N ASN A 421 19.59 24.58 5.74
CA ASN A 421 19.65 25.62 6.78
C ASN A 421 19.64 25.00 8.19
N PHE A 422 18.84 23.96 8.41
CA PHE A 422 18.81 23.23 9.69
C PHE A 422 20.17 22.58 9.99
N LEU A 423 20.81 22.00 8.97
CA LEU A 423 22.16 21.45 9.09
C LEU A 423 23.24 22.54 9.27
N GLY A 424 22.90 23.83 9.25
CA GLY A 424 23.82 24.91 9.63
C GLY A 424 24.90 25.21 8.58
N PHE A 425 24.61 24.95 7.31
CA PHE A 425 25.45 25.32 6.18
C PHE A 425 25.01 26.63 5.49
#